data_AF-A0A949SCT7-F1
#
_entry.id   AF-A0A949SCT7-F1
#
_cell.length_a   1.000
_cell.length_b   1.000
_cell.length_c   1.000
_cell.angle_alpha   90.00
_cell.angle_beta   90.00
_cell.angle_gamma   90.00
#
_symmetry.space_group_name_H-M   'P 1'
#
loop_
_entity.id
_entity.type
_entity.pdbx_description
1 polymer ?
#
loop_
_entity_poly.entity_id
_entity_poly.type
_entity_poly.pdbx_seq_one_letter_code
_entity_poly.pdbx_strand_id
1 'polypeptide(L)'
;MEYENVEMSADKHEHYEQYPFTNVGHFALYPLVDARTKLELAGYYRSGIEKVVERAKSNPYGIGVPFFWCSNNLVVALVTQIHLYELMTGDRKYHDTMTDHRDWLFGRNPWGTSMFSGIPAGGVFPTDTHLPTVQLLKKEVRGGLVDGPIATATYKGLAGLTLTHADAFAEFQTEKVVYHNDVGDYATNEPTMDGTADAILIMAMLSGARDPRASQDSNSPAMNPRFTYDHGGIIRGDKNSKRIALVFTGDEFAEGGTVIADALAKHKVKASFFLTGRFYRAPENREIIERLKRDGHYLGPHSDQHLLYADWNDRNKTLVTRDEFERDLDDNLSAMRPFGIGRKNIPFFLPAYEWYNDQISEWASAMGYRIVNFTPGTRSNADYTTDDDKNYISGEAIMTQIKEYEAKDPHGLNGFILLTHIGSGPKRTDKFHDHLDELLSWLRSKNYAPVRIDELLK
;
A
#
# COMPACT_ATOMS: atom_id res chain seq x y z
N MET A 1 6.31 -5.00 -28.14
CA MET A 1 6.83 -6.32 -28.56
C MET A 1 6.00 -6.80 -29.74
N GLU A 2 6.38 -6.43 -30.96
CA GLU A 2 5.81 -7.02 -32.17
C GLU A 2 6.72 -8.17 -32.61
N TYR A 3 6.56 -9.34 -31.97
CA TYR A 3 7.19 -10.57 -32.46
C TYR A 3 6.19 -11.24 -33.39
N GLU A 4 6.06 -10.73 -34.61
CA GLU A 4 5.37 -11.48 -35.66
C GLU A 4 6.30 -12.63 -36.09
N ASN A 5 5.88 -13.87 -35.81
CA ASN A 5 6.43 -15.12 -36.35
C ASN A 5 7.94 -15.16 -36.60
N VAL A 6 8.71 -15.69 -35.64
CA VAL A 6 10.05 -16.17 -35.98
C VAL A 6 10.29 -17.52 -35.31
N GLU A 7 10.04 -18.60 -36.05
CA GLU A 7 10.96 -19.72 -35.99
C GLU A 7 12.33 -19.17 -36.41
N MET A 8 13.19 -18.85 -35.44
CA MET A 8 14.52 -18.21 -35.62
C MET A 8 15.56 -19.10 -36.33
N SER A 9 15.15 -19.71 -37.43
CA SER A 9 16.08 -20.23 -38.44
C SER A 9 16.56 -19.14 -39.40
N ALA A 10 15.94 -17.94 -39.40
CA ALA A 10 16.29 -16.86 -40.31
C ALA A 10 16.14 -15.48 -39.65
N ASP A 11 17.06 -15.09 -38.76
CA ASP A 11 17.92 -13.93 -39.03
C ASP A 11 18.87 -13.68 -37.85
N LYS A 12 20.16 -13.89 -38.08
CA LYS A 12 21.23 -13.64 -37.10
C LYS A 12 21.53 -12.14 -36.91
N HIS A 13 20.87 -11.26 -37.67
CA HIS A 13 21.21 -9.84 -37.77
C HIS A 13 20.27 -8.91 -37.00
N GLU A 14 19.03 -9.32 -36.71
CA GLU A 14 18.04 -8.44 -36.02
C GLU A 14 18.08 -8.54 -34.48
N HIS A 15 18.76 -9.55 -33.92
CA HIS A 15 18.80 -9.78 -32.47
C HIS A 15 19.31 -8.54 -31.70
N TYR A 16 20.32 -7.85 -32.23
CA TYR A 16 20.90 -6.66 -31.59
C TYR A 16 20.13 -5.37 -31.88
N GLU A 17 19.24 -5.36 -32.88
CA GLU A 17 18.46 -4.17 -33.26
C GLU A 17 17.33 -3.87 -32.26
N GLN A 18 17.01 -4.83 -31.39
CA GLN A 18 15.91 -4.76 -30.45
C GLN A 18 16.39 -4.51 -29.00
N TYR A 19 17.67 -4.17 -28.82
CA TYR A 19 18.24 -3.79 -27.53
C TYR A 19 18.02 -2.30 -27.19
N PRO A 20 17.70 -1.97 -25.93
CA PRO A 20 17.28 -2.88 -24.86
C PRO A 20 15.86 -3.41 -25.09
N PHE A 21 15.59 -4.65 -24.66
CA PHE A 21 14.28 -5.30 -24.83
C PHE A 21 13.14 -4.62 -24.02
N THR A 22 13.48 -3.68 -23.14
CA THR A 22 12.56 -2.88 -22.33
C THR A 22 12.43 -1.47 -22.88
N ASN A 23 11.23 -1.07 -23.32
CA ASN A 23 10.94 0.33 -23.64
C ASN A 23 10.32 1.01 -22.43
N VAL A 24 11.07 1.88 -21.74
CA VAL A 24 10.60 2.72 -20.62
C VAL A 24 10.15 4.12 -21.06
N GLY A 25 10.39 4.49 -22.31
CA GLY A 25 10.11 5.82 -22.84
C GLY A 25 8.61 6.11 -22.89
N HIS A 26 7.80 5.12 -23.25
CA HIS A 26 6.34 5.25 -23.21
C HIS A 26 5.82 5.56 -21.80
N PHE A 27 6.33 4.85 -20.78
CA PHE A 27 6.00 5.12 -19.38
C PHE A 27 6.43 6.53 -18.94
N ALA A 28 7.67 6.93 -19.24
CA ALA A 28 8.19 8.25 -18.88
C ALA A 28 7.41 9.40 -19.54
N LEU A 29 6.94 9.19 -20.77
CA LEU A 29 6.15 10.18 -21.52
C LEU A 29 4.69 10.24 -21.06
N TYR A 30 4.14 9.13 -20.56
CA TYR A 30 2.73 8.98 -20.21
C TYR A 30 2.14 10.12 -19.37
N PRO A 31 2.73 10.60 -18.25
CA PRO A 31 2.12 11.67 -17.46
C PRO A 31 2.13 13.04 -18.15
N LEU A 32 2.96 13.22 -19.19
CA LEU A 32 3.23 14.51 -19.84
C LEU A 32 2.37 14.78 -21.08
N VAL A 33 1.58 13.80 -21.53
CA VAL A 33 0.81 13.88 -22.78
C VAL A 33 -0.69 13.88 -22.56
N ASP A 34 -1.44 14.23 -23.61
CA ASP A 34 -2.89 14.29 -23.60
C ASP A 34 -3.55 12.90 -23.47
N ALA A 35 -4.85 12.87 -23.20
CA ALA A 35 -5.59 11.63 -22.95
C ALA A 35 -5.59 10.66 -24.13
N ARG A 36 -5.60 11.13 -25.38
CA ARG A 36 -5.56 10.26 -26.57
C ARG A 36 -4.19 9.60 -26.65
N THR A 37 -3.12 10.39 -26.50
CA THR A 37 -1.74 9.87 -26.55
C THR A 37 -1.47 8.92 -25.38
N LYS A 38 -2.02 9.17 -24.19
CA LYS A 38 -1.96 8.21 -23.06
C LYS A 38 -2.53 6.83 -23.44
N LEU A 39 -3.71 6.80 -24.05
CA LEU A 39 -4.33 5.54 -24.49
C LEU A 39 -3.46 4.79 -25.51
N GLU A 40 -2.79 5.52 -26.40
CA GLU A 40 -1.89 4.96 -27.40
C GLU A 40 -0.63 4.34 -26.76
N LEU A 41 0.03 5.09 -25.87
CA LEU A 41 1.23 4.64 -25.15
C LEU A 41 0.96 3.39 -24.31
N ALA A 42 -0.14 3.36 -23.55
CA ALA A 42 -0.57 2.16 -22.83
C ALA A 42 -0.96 1.02 -23.78
N GLY A 43 -1.55 1.34 -24.93
CA GLY A 43 -1.89 0.39 -25.99
C GLY A 43 -0.68 -0.36 -26.55
N TYR A 44 0.47 0.30 -26.69
CA TYR A 44 1.70 -0.35 -27.15
C TYR A 44 2.20 -1.42 -26.18
N TYR A 45 2.17 -1.17 -24.86
CA TYR A 45 2.47 -2.21 -23.86
C TYR A 45 1.44 -3.33 -23.93
N ARG A 46 0.15 -2.99 -23.92
CA ARG A 46 -0.95 -3.98 -23.94
C ARG A 46 -0.83 -4.95 -25.12
N SER A 47 -0.59 -4.45 -26.33
CA SER A 47 -0.41 -5.26 -27.54
C SER A 47 0.73 -6.27 -27.39
N GLY A 48 1.87 -5.84 -26.86
CA GLY A 48 3.01 -6.72 -26.61
C GLY A 48 2.74 -7.78 -25.54
N ILE A 49 2.11 -7.37 -24.44
CA ILE A 49 1.75 -8.25 -23.31
C ILE A 49 0.75 -9.31 -23.78
N GLU A 50 -0.29 -8.94 -24.52
CA GLU A 50 -1.33 -9.88 -25.00
C GLU A 50 -0.76 -10.97 -25.91
N LYS A 51 0.21 -10.63 -26.78
CA LYS A 51 0.92 -11.63 -27.61
C LYS A 51 1.69 -12.64 -26.77
N VAL A 52 2.34 -12.18 -25.69
CA VAL A 52 3.07 -13.05 -24.75
C VAL A 52 2.11 -13.93 -23.95
N VAL A 53 1.01 -13.36 -23.43
CA VAL A 53 -0.04 -14.07 -22.71
C VAL A 53 -0.66 -15.17 -23.58
N GLU A 54 -0.88 -14.93 -24.88
CA GLU A 54 -1.40 -15.96 -25.77
C GLU A 54 -0.42 -17.13 -25.92
N ARG A 55 0.87 -16.84 -26.18
CA ARG A 55 1.92 -17.86 -26.32
C ARG A 55 2.11 -18.68 -25.04
N ALA A 56 1.99 -18.03 -23.87
CA ALA A 56 2.11 -18.66 -22.55
C ALA A 56 1.14 -19.82 -22.33
N LYS A 57 -0.05 -19.80 -22.96
CA LYS A 57 -1.07 -20.86 -22.81
C LYS A 57 -0.58 -22.25 -23.22
N SER A 58 0.40 -22.32 -24.11
CA SER A 58 0.99 -23.58 -24.59
C SER A 58 2.15 -24.09 -23.72
N ASN A 59 2.57 -23.30 -22.73
CA ASN A 59 3.68 -23.60 -21.84
C ASN A 59 3.15 -23.99 -20.44
N PRO A 60 3.53 -25.17 -19.89
CA PRO A 60 3.03 -25.62 -18.59
C PRO A 60 3.44 -24.74 -17.41
N TYR A 61 4.45 -23.87 -17.58
CA TYR A 61 4.88 -22.90 -16.58
C TYR A 61 4.30 -21.50 -16.81
N GLY A 62 3.41 -21.32 -17.79
CA GLY A 62 2.83 -20.01 -18.12
C GLY A 62 3.83 -19.04 -18.74
N ILE A 63 4.97 -19.52 -19.25
CA ILE A 63 6.01 -18.67 -19.83
C ILE A 63 5.82 -18.51 -21.33
N GLY A 64 5.60 -17.26 -21.72
CA GLY A 64 5.26 -16.87 -23.07
C GLY A 64 6.27 -15.94 -23.72
N VAL A 65 7.48 -15.79 -23.18
CA VAL A 65 8.60 -15.19 -23.92
C VAL A 65 9.20 -16.23 -24.88
N PRO A 66 9.84 -15.83 -25.99
CA PRO A 66 10.53 -16.80 -26.82
C PRO A 66 11.85 -17.25 -26.18
N PHE A 67 12.20 -18.51 -26.38
CA PHE A 67 13.48 -19.08 -25.93
C PHE A 67 14.57 -18.93 -27.00
N PHE A 68 14.93 -17.69 -27.32
CA PHE A 68 16.14 -17.40 -28.11
C PHE A 68 17.27 -16.98 -27.16
N TRP A 69 18.46 -16.73 -27.69
CA TRP A 69 19.58 -16.22 -26.87
C TRP A 69 19.14 -14.94 -26.13
N CYS A 70 19.50 -14.84 -24.84
CA CYS A 70 19.08 -13.79 -23.90
C CYS A 70 17.59 -13.86 -23.52
N SER A 71 17.00 -15.06 -23.46
CA SER A 71 15.58 -15.24 -23.13
C SER A 71 15.19 -14.69 -21.75
N ASN A 72 16.07 -14.75 -20.75
CA ASN A 72 15.80 -14.16 -19.45
C ASN A 72 15.72 -12.62 -19.50
N ASN A 73 16.45 -11.96 -20.41
CA ASN A 73 16.30 -10.51 -20.62
C ASN A 73 14.87 -10.20 -21.10
N LEU A 74 14.28 -11.06 -21.92
CA LEU A 74 12.88 -10.93 -22.36
C LEU A 74 11.90 -11.16 -21.21
N VAL A 75 12.19 -12.09 -20.29
CA VAL A 75 11.39 -12.31 -19.09
C VAL A 75 11.40 -11.05 -18.22
N VAL A 76 12.59 -10.49 -17.94
CA VAL A 76 12.76 -9.25 -17.19
C VAL A 76 12.04 -8.08 -17.86
N ALA A 77 12.15 -7.97 -19.19
CA ALA A 77 11.48 -6.94 -19.96
C ALA A 77 9.96 -7.04 -19.87
N LEU A 78 9.39 -8.25 -19.96
CA LEU A 78 7.95 -8.46 -19.80
C LEU A 78 7.49 -8.08 -18.39
N VAL A 79 8.19 -8.53 -17.35
CA VAL A 79 7.86 -8.21 -15.96
C VAL A 79 7.84 -6.69 -15.77
N THR A 80 8.85 -6.01 -16.26
CA THR A 80 8.94 -4.54 -16.24
C THR A 80 7.77 -3.90 -17.00
N GLN A 81 7.50 -4.35 -18.22
CA GLN A 81 6.43 -3.81 -19.07
C GLN A 81 5.03 -3.96 -18.45
N ILE A 82 4.72 -5.12 -17.85
CA ILE A 82 3.44 -5.32 -17.16
C ILE A 82 3.34 -4.39 -15.94
N HIS A 83 4.40 -4.29 -15.13
CA HIS A 83 4.40 -3.40 -13.97
C HIS A 83 4.19 -1.93 -14.36
N LEU A 84 4.90 -1.44 -15.39
CA LEU A 84 4.73 -0.08 -15.90
C LEU A 84 3.33 0.15 -16.48
N TYR A 85 2.75 -0.84 -17.17
CA TYR A 85 1.37 -0.79 -17.65
C TYR A 85 0.37 -0.66 -16.50
N GLU A 86 0.53 -1.45 -15.43
CA GLU A 86 -0.30 -1.37 -14.23
C GLU A 86 -0.22 0.02 -13.59
N LEU A 87 0.98 0.61 -13.50
CA LEU A 87 1.17 1.96 -12.95
C LEU A 87 0.51 3.05 -13.81
N MET A 88 0.57 2.95 -15.14
CA MET A 88 -0.05 3.95 -16.03
C MET A 88 -1.58 3.88 -16.04
N THR A 89 -2.14 2.67 -15.96
CA THR A 89 -3.55 2.43 -16.27
C THR A 89 -4.40 2.03 -15.06
N GLY A 90 -3.79 1.50 -14.01
CA GLY A 90 -4.46 0.82 -12.90
C GLY A 90 -5.04 -0.56 -13.27
N ASP A 91 -4.88 -1.01 -14.53
CA ASP A 91 -5.39 -2.30 -15.00
C ASP A 91 -4.43 -3.44 -14.65
N ARG A 92 -4.86 -4.30 -13.73
CA ARG A 92 -4.08 -5.44 -13.23
C ARG A 92 -4.44 -6.77 -13.88
N LYS A 93 -5.09 -6.76 -15.05
CA LYS A 93 -5.50 -7.98 -15.78
C LYS A 93 -4.34 -8.95 -16.05
N TYR A 94 -3.11 -8.45 -16.20
CA TYR A 94 -1.91 -9.24 -16.56
C TYR A 94 -1.01 -9.56 -15.37
N HIS A 95 -1.45 -9.25 -14.14
CA HIS A 95 -0.63 -9.36 -12.94
C HIS A 95 -0.14 -10.79 -12.66
N ASP A 96 -1.00 -11.79 -12.89
CA ASP A 96 -0.65 -13.19 -12.69
C ASP A 96 0.42 -13.63 -13.69
N THR A 97 0.34 -13.17 -14.95
CA THR A 97 1.38 -13.41 -15.96
C THR A 97 2.72 -12.80 -15.55
N MET A 98 2.72 -11.57 -15.02
CA MET A 98 3.93 -10.96 -14.47
C MET A 98 4.51 -11.79 -13.33
N THR A 99 3.65 -12.31 -12.46
CA THR A 99 4.03 -13.14 -11.31
C THR A 99 4.66 -14.47 -11.76
N ASP A 100 4.06 -15.16 -12.72
CA ASP A 100 4.61 -16.40 -13.28
C ASP A 100 6.00 -16.18 -13.90
N HIS A 101 6.18 -15.09 -14.64
CA HIS A 101 7.46 -14.74 -15.27
C HIS A 101 8.51 -14.30 -14.25
N ARG A 102 8.12 -13.57 -13.20
CA ARG A 102 9.01 -13.28 -12.07
C ARG A 102 9.46 -14.58 -11.41
N ASP A 103 8.53 -15.45 -11.07
CA ASP A 103 8.81 -16.68 -10.33
C ASP A 103 9.67 -17.65 -11.14
N TRP A 104 9.54 -17.64 -12.47
CA TRP A 104 10.44 -18.35 -13.38
C TRP A 104 11.92 -17.98 -13.16
N LEU A 105 12.22 -16.69 -13.01
CA LEU A 105 13.59 -16.22 -12.75
C LEU A 105 14.12 -16.69 -11.39
N PHE A 106 13.23 -17.01 -10.43
CA PHE A 106 13.59 -17.44 -9.08
C PHE A 106 13.45 -18.95 -8.84
N GLY A 107 13.23 -19.75 -9.89
CA GLY A 107 13.25 -21.21 -9.79
C GLY A 107 11.92 -21.91 -10.03
N ARG A 108 10.84 -21.20 -10.37
CA ARG A 108 9.59 -21.82 -10.89
C ARG A 108 9.75 -22.19 -12.36
N ASN A 109 10.71 -23.06 -12.65
CA ASN A 109 11.06 -23.52 -13.99
C ASN A 109 11.40 -25.03 -13.95
N PRO A 110 11.54 -25.72 -15.11
CA PRO A 110 11.78 -27.17 -15.17
C PRO A 110 12.95 -27.67 -14.34
N TRP A 111 13.96 -26.82 -14.16
CA TRP A 111 15.24 -27.16 -13.53
C TRP A 111 15.25 -26.87 -12.02
N GLY A 112 14.21 -26.21 -11.50
CA GLY A 112 14.15 -25.80 -10.09
C GLY A 112 15.30 -24.86 -9.69
N THR A 113 15.89 -24.16 -10.66
CA THR A 113 17.06 -23.30 -10.46
C THR A 113 16.70 -21.84 -10.61
N SER A 114 17.20 -21.01 -9.72
CA SER A 114 17.23 -19.58 -9.97
C SER A 114 18.06 -19.27 -11.22
N MET A 115 17.70 -18.18 -11.89
CA MET A 115 18.44 -17.61 -13.02
C MET A 115 19.43 -16.52 -12.56
N PHE A 116 19.54 -16.31 -11.25
CA PHE A 116 20.47 -15.37 -10.63
C PHE A 116 21.56 -16.10 -9.85
N SER A 117 22.82 -15.78 -10.11
CA SER A 117 23.95 -16.30 -9.33
C SER A 117 23.83 -15.91 -7.85
N GLY A 118 23.96 -16.88 -6.94
CA GLY A 118 23.97 -16.66 -5.49
C GLY A 118 22.64 -16.21 -4.86
N ILE A 119 21.52 -16.40 -5.56
CA ILE A 119 20.17 -16.06 -5.09
C ILE A 119 19.21 -17.21 -5.42
N PRO A 120 18.40 -17.72 -4.49
CA PRO A 120 18.41 -17.41 -3.06
C PRO A 120 19.60 -18.08 -2.35
N ALA A 121 19.97 -17.56 -1.18
CA ALA A 121 20.98 -18.21 -0.35
C ALA A 121 20.52 -19.62 0.04
N GLY A 122 21.36 -20.63 -0.19
CA GLY A 122 21.04 -22.03 0.08
C GLY A 122 20.10 -22.70 -0.94
N GLY A 123 19.75 -22.02 -2.04
CA GLY A 123 19.00 -22.59 -3.16
C GLY A 123 19.87 -23.12 -4.29
N VAL A 124 19.23 -23.59 -5.37
CA VAL A 124 19.89 -23.98 -6.63
C VAL A 124 20.00 -22.74 -7.52
N PHE A 125 21.20 -22.44 -7.99
CA PHE A 125 21.52 -21.28 -8.83
C PHE A 125 22.74 -21.57 -9.72
N PRO A 126 23.04 -20.71 -10.72
CA PRO A 126 24.20 -20.89 -11.59
C PRO A 126 25.51 -20.77 -10.81
N THR A 127 26.37 -21.78 -10.92
CA THR A 127 27.64 -21.87 -10.17
C THR A 127 28.85 -22.00 -11.07
N ASP A 128 28.67 -22.56 -12.28
CA ASP A 128 29.73 -22.75 -13.27
C ASP A 128 29.54 -21.82 -14.47
N THR A 129 29.33 -20.53 -14.18
CA THR A 129 28.98 -19.53 -15.21
C THR A 129 30.12 -19.26 -16.19
N HIS A 130 29.76 -18.86 -17.41
CA HIS A 130 30.68 -18.42 -18.46
C HIS A 130 31.29 -17.04 -18.16
N LEU A 131 32.00 -16.90 -17.04
CA LEU A 131 32.64 -15.65 -16.62
C LEU A 131 34.10 -15.86 -16.20
N PRO A 132 35.05 -15.05 -16.70
CA PRO A 132 36.45 -15.11 -16.26
C PRO A 132 36.63 -14.93 -14.76
N THR A 133 35.78 -14.14 -14.08
CA THR A 133 35.82 -13.95 -12.62
C THR A 133 35.51 -15.25 -11.87
N VAL A 134 34.55 -16.03 -12.35
CA VAL A 134 34.20 -17.34 -11.78
C VAL A 134 35.26 -18.37 -12.15
N GLN A 135 35.71 -18.38 -13.40
CA GLN A 135 36.59 -19.43 -13.90
C GLN A 135 38.05 -19.26 -13.48
N LEU A 136 38.58 -18.04 -13.51
CA LEU A 136 39.99 -17.76 -13.19
C LEU A 136 40.18 -17.35 -11.73
N LEU A 137 39.32 -16.48 -11.22
CA LEU A 137 39.47 -15.93 -9.86
C LEU A 137 38.71 -16.73 -8.80
N LYS A 138 37.86 -17.69 -9.22
CA LYS A 138 36.97 -18.45 -8.33
C LYS A 138 36.11 -17.54 -7.45
N LYS A 139 35.69 -16.39 -8.01
CA LYS A 139 34.84 -15.40 -7.36
C LYS A 139 33.50 -15.31 -8.07
N GLU A 140 32.46 -15.68 -7.34
CA GLU A 140 31.07 -15.57 -7.81
C GLU A 140 30.66 -14.09 -7.98
N VAL A 141 29.97 -13.80 -9.08
CA VAL A 141 29.30 -12.51 -9.30
C VAL A 141 27.85 -12.66 -8.85
N ARG A 142 27.64 -12.49 -7.53
CA ARG A 142 26.32 -12.62 -6.92
C ARG A 142 25.33 -11.60 -7.50
N GLY A 143 24.13 -12.06 -7.84
CA GLY A 143 23.06 -11.26 -8.44
C GLY A 143 23.11 -11.14 -9.96
N GLY A 144 24.12 -11.70 -10.62
CA GLY A 144 24.19 -11.74 -12.08
C GLY A 144 23.06 -12.60 -12.66
N LEU A 145 22.31 -12.05 -13.62
CA LEU A 145 21.27 -12.77 -14.37
C LEU A 145 21.92 -13.50 -15.54
N VAL A 146 21.80 -14.83 -15.59
CA VAL A 146 22.25 -15.60 -16.77
C VAL A 146 21.32 -15.43 -17.96
N ASP A 147 21.87 -15.51 -19.17
CA ASP A 147 21.15 -15.41 -20.45
C ASP A 147 19.85 -16.22 -20.49
N GLY A 148 19.90 -17.42 -19.91
CA GLY A 148 18.73 -18.25 -19.71
C GLY A 148 18.48 -19.27 -20.81
N PRO A 149 17.37 -20.01 -20.69
CA PRO A 149 17.10 -21.15 -21.55
C PRO A 149 16.88 -20.75 -23.01
N ILE A 150 17.41 -21.56 -23.92
CA ILE A 150 17.26 -21.37 -25.36
C ILE A 150 16.62 -22.60 -26.00
N ALA A 151 16.09 -22.43 -27.21
CA ALA A 151 15.59 -23.55 -27.98
C ALA A 151 16.69 -24.58 -28.21
N THR A 152 16.38 -25.87 -28.04
CA THR A 152 17.35 -26.97 -28.19
C THR A 152 18.03 -26.97 -29.57
N ALA A 153 17.28 -26.57 -30.61
CA ALA A 153 17.82 -26.41 -31.95
C ALA A 153 18.85 -25.28 -32.05
N THR A 154 18.64 -24.16 -31.33
CA THR A 154 19.58 -23.04 -31.26
C THR A 154 20.88 -23.48 -30.60
N TYR A 155 20.81 -24.15 -29.44
CA TYR A 155 21.98 -24.72 -28.76
C TYR A 155 22.81 -25.60 -29.70
N LYS A 156 22.17 -26.53 -30.42
CA LYS A 156 22.84 -27.44 -31.37
C LYS A 156 23.47 -26.73 -32.58
N GLY A 157 23.01 -25.52 -32.90
CA GLY A 157 23.47 -24.75 -34.06
C GLY A 157 24.52 -23.69 -33.77
N LEU A 158 24.76 -23.36 -32.49
CA LEU A 158 25.74 -22.36 -32.09
C LEU A 158 27.16 -22.95 -32.03
N ALA A 159 28.14 -22.16 -32.44
CA ALA A 159 29.53 -22.59 -32.52
C ALA A 159 30.20 -22.51 -31.14
N GLY A 160 30.97 -23.55 -30.78
CA GLY A 160 31.80 -23.53 -29.59
C GLY A 160 31.08 -23.90 -28.27
N LEU A 161 29.80 -24.28 -28.33
CA LEU A 161 29.11 -24.84 -27.16
C LEU A 161 29.52 -26.31 -26.97
N THR A 162 30.11 -26.63 -25.83
CA THR A 162 30.46 -28.00 -25.46
C THR A 162 30.52 -28.09 -23.94
N LEU A 163 29.65 -28.89 -23.33
CA LEU A 163 29.63 -29.08 -21.89
C LEU A 163 30.97 -29.64 -21.41
N THR A 164 31.52 -29.02 -20.38
CA THR A 164 32.78 -29.42 -19.74
C THR A 164 32.56 -30.49 -18.68
N HIS A 165 31.33 -30.63 -18.21
CA HIS A 165 30.87 -31.62 -17.25
C HIS A 165 29.65 -32.40 -17.77
N ALA A 166 29.25 -33.45 -17.04
CA ALA A 166 27.98 -34.10 -17.30
C ALA A 166 26.82 -33.13 -17.00
N ASP A 167 25.80 -33.12 -17.86
CA ASP A 167 24.65 -32.23 -17.67
C ASP A 167 23.92 -32.54 -16.36
N ALA A 168 24.02 -31.62 -15.40
CA ALA A 168 23.36 -31.71 -14.10
C ALA A 168 21.82 -31.74 -14.21
N PHE A 169 21.28 -31.30 -15.34
CA PHE A 169 19.86 -31.17 -15.61
C PHE A 169 19.34 -32.10 -16.69
N ALA A 170 20.12 -33.14 -17.06
CA ALA A 170 19.82 -34.03 -18.19
C ALA A 170 18.39 -34.59 -18.20
N GLU A 171 17.84 -34.95 -17.03
CA GLU A 171 16.49 -35.51 -16.89
C GLU A 171 15.37 -34.49 -17.12
N PHE A 172 15.70 -33.19 -17.05
CA PHE A 172 14.75 -32.07 -17.18
C PHE A 172 14.89 -31.32 -18.51
N GLN A 173 15.89 -31.64 -19.33
CA GLN A 173 15.99 -31.10 -20.67
C GLN A 173 14.86 -31.61 -21.56
N THR A 174 14.43 -30.78 -22.50
CA THR A 174 13.39 -31.15 -23.45
C THR A 174 13.88 -31.03 -24.89
N GLU A 175 13.13 -31.61 -25.82
CA GLU A 175 13.39 -31.41 -27.25
C GLU A 175 13.18 -29.95 -27.69
N LYS A 176 12.46 -29.15 -26.90
CA LYS A 176 12.09 -27.77 -27.25
C LYS A 176 13.02 -26.73 -26.65
N VAL A 177 13.41 -26.88 -25.38
CA VAL A 177 14.19 -25.90 -24.63
C VAL A 177 15.23 -26.58 -23.74
N VAL A 178 16.41 -25.96 -23.63
CA VAL A 178 17.51 -26.39 -22.77
C VAL A 178 18.05 -25.25 -21.92
N TYR A 179 18.58 -25.60 -20.75
CA TYR A 179 19.38 -24.73 -19.90
C TYR A 179 20.50 -25.55 -19.27
N HIS A 180 21.75 -25.11 -19.39
CA HIS A 180 22.89 -25.80 -18.81
C HIS A 180 23.57 -24.88 -17.78
N ASN A 181 23.90 -25.41 -16.60
CA ASN A 181 24.78 -24.73 -15.64
C ASN A 181 26.22 -25.25 -15.85
N ASP A 182 26.80 -24.90 -16.99
CA ASP A 182 28.15 -25.30 -17.40
C ASP A 182 28.85 -24.13 -18.12
N VAL A 183 30.14 -23.95 -17.86
CA VAL A 183 30.94 -22.88 -18.48
C VAL A 183 31.04 -23.04 -20.00
N GLY A 184 30.93 -24.26 -20.49
CA GLY A 184 30.95 -24.61 -21.90
C GLY A 184 29.68 -24.22 -22.65
N ASP A 185 28.64 -23.75 -21.96
CA ASP A 185 27.45 -23.18 -22.57
C ASP A 185 27.30 -21.68 -22.26
N TYR A 186 28.00 -20.85 -23.05
CA TYR A 186 27.87 -19.40 -22.93
C TYR A 186 26.44 -18.91 -23.25
N ALA A 187 25.67 -19.66 -24.06
CA ALA A 187 24.40 -19.17 -24.58
C ALA A 187 23.26 -19.25 -23.56
N THR A 188 23.38 -20.12 -22.55
CA THR A 188 22.40 -20.19 -21.45
C THR A 188 22.92 -19.72 -20.11
N ASN A 189 24.24 -19.79 -19.90
CA ASN A 189 24.86 -19.69 -18.57
C ASN A 189 25.84 -18.52 -18.41
N GLU A 190 25.84 -17.55 -19.32
CA GLU A 190 26.60 -16.32 -19.19
C GLU A 190 25.76 -15.26 -18.44
N PRO A 191 26.19 -14.77 -17.27
CA PRO A 191 25.62 -13.58 -16.67
C PRO A 191 25.87 -12.34 -17.53
N THR A 192 24.80 -11.72 -18.01
CA THR A 192 24.90 -10.58 -18.92
C THR A 192 24.70 -9.27 -18.19
N MET A 193 25.49 -8.25 -18.56
CA MET A 193 25.47 -6.95 -17.89
C MET A 193 24.17 -6.19 -18.14
N ASP A 194 23.64 -6.28 -19.36
CA ASP A 194 22.36 -5.68 -19.76
C ASP A 194 21.16 -6.36 -19.08
N GLY A 195 21.10 -7.69 -19.09
CA GLY A 195 20.07 -8.46 -18.40
C GLY A 195 20.11 -8.24 -16.89
N THR A 196 21.30 -8.19 -16.31
CA THR A 196 21.49 -7.88 -14.89
C THR A 196 21.08 -6.45 -14.54
N ALA A 197 21.40 -5.47 -15.39
CA ALA A 197 20.99 -4.07 -15.19
C ALA A 197 19.46 -3.92 -15.21
N ASP A 198 18.79 -4.54 -16.19
CA ASP A 198 17.33 -4.57 -16.26
C ASP A 198 16.73 -5.34 -15.07
N ALA A 199 17.41 -6.40 -14.60
CA ALA A 199 16.93 -7.16 -13.45
C ALA A 199 16.99 -6.36 -12.14
N ILE A 200 17.97 -5.47 -11.98
CA ILE A 200 18.01 -4.55 -10.84
C ILE A 200 16.75 -3.67 -10.82
N LEU A 201 16.25 -3.26 -12.00
CA LEU A 201 15.02 -2.48 -12.10
C LEU A 201 13.81 -3.26 -11.60
N ILE A 202 13.64 -4.53 -11.99
CA ILE A 202 12.52 -5.35 -11.47
C ILE A 202 12.66 -5.58 -9.97
N MET A 203 13.87 -5.81 -9.47
CA MET A 203 14.13 -6.01 -8.05
C MET A 203 13.74 -4.76 -7.26
N ALA A 204 14.13 -3.58 -7.75
CA ALA A 204 13.74 -2.32 -7.14
C ALA A 204 12.21 -2.13 -7.16
N MET A 205 11.57 -2.31 -8.32
CA MET A 205 10.11 -2.17 -8.48
C MET A 205 9.31 -3.12 -7.59
N LEU A 206 9.77 -4.37 -7.43
CA LEU A 206 9.04 -5.43 -6.73
C LEU A 206 9.45 -5.60 -5.26
N SER A 207 10.57 -5.01 -4.82
CA SER A 207 11.05 -5.08 -3.43
C SER A 207 10.11 -4.41 -2.40
N GLY A 208 9.05 -3.75 -2.85
CA GLY A 208 8.22 -2.90 -1.99
C GLY A 208 8.98 -1.67 -1.46
N ALA A 209 10.24 -1.47 -1.86
CA ALA A 209 10.95 -0.23 -1.63
C ALA A 209 10.27 0.86 -2.45
N ARG A 210 9.77 1.88 -1.76
CA ARG A 210 9.38 3.15 -2.38
C ARG A 210 10.43 3.56 -3.41
N ASP A 211 9.97 4.04 -4.57
CA ASP A 211 10.79 4.93 -5.38
C ASP A 211 11.27 6.07 -4.46
N PRO A 212 12.58 6.34 -4.34
CA PRO A 212 13.07 7.49 -3.60
C PRO A 212 12.51 8.81 -4.15
N ARG A 213 12.02 8.83 -5.41
CA ARG A 213 11.26 9.92 -6.04
C ARG A 213 9.74 9.77 -5.92
N ALA A 214 9.19 8.68 -5.38
CA ALA A 214 7.81 8.64 -4.88
C ALA A 214 7.65 9.44 -3.57
N SER A 215 8.75 10.00 -3.03
CA SER A 215 8.69 11.15 -2.12
C SER A 215 8.44 12.49 -2.84
N GLN A 216 8.42 12.50 -4.19
CA GLN A 216 8.19 13.69 -5.02
C GLN A 216 7.05 13.54 -6.06
N ASP A 217 6.54 12.34 -6.34
CA ASP A 217 5.25 12.22 -7.03
C ASP A 217 4.08 12.43 -6.05
N SER A 218 3.54 13.64 -6.18
CA SER A 218 2.39 14.33 -5.56
C SER A 218 1.05 13.57 -5.33
N ASN A 219 1.04 12.25 -5.13
CA ASN A 219 -0.19 11.47 -4.85
C ASN A 219 -0.26 10.78 -3.48
N SER A 220 0.74 10.91 -2.61
CA SER A 220 0.39 11.23 -1.21
C SER A 220 -0.15 12.65 -1.27
N PRO A 221 -1.44 12.92 -0.99
CA PRO A 221 -1.95 14.26 -1.24
C PRO A 221 -1.08 15.19 -0.40
N ALA A 222 -0.42 16.14 -1.07
CA ALA A 222 0.60 16.98 -0.47
C ALA A 222 0.09 17.41 0.91
N MET A 223 0.95 17.26 1.94
CA MET A 223 0.60 17.69 3.29
C MET A 223 0.10 19.12 3.17
N ASN A 224 -1.21 19.31 3.33
CA ASN A 224 -1.84 20.59 3.16
C ASN A 224 -1.22 21.50 4.24
N PRO A 225 -0.49 22.56 3.85
CA PRO A 225 0.24 23.39 4.80
C PRO A 225 -0.68 24.16 5.76
N ARG A 226 -1.99 24.17 5.48
CA ARG A 226 -3.00 24.72 6.39
C ARG A 226 -3.25 23.81 7.60
N PHE A 227 -2.88 22.53 7.53
CA PHE A 227 -3.14 21.55 8.59
C PHE A 227 -1.90 21.31 9.45
N THR A 228 -2.12 20.80 10.66
CA THR A 228 -1.06 20.35 11.58
C THR A 228 -1.05 18.82 11.66
N TYR A 229 0.14 18.23 11.73
CA TYR A 229 0.33 16.79 11.68
C TYR A 229 1.14 16.29 12.89
N ASP A 230 0.87 15.05 13.30
CA ASP A 230 1.64 14.27 14.28
C ASP A 230 1.85 12.87 13.71
N HIS A 231 3.09 12.40 13.60
CA HIS A 231 3.43 11.08 13.04
C HIS A 231 2.67 10.70 11.75
N GLY A 232 2.48 11.66 10.83
CA GLY A 232 1.74 11.48 9.57
C GLY A 232 0.20 11.61 9.65
N GLY A 233 -0.38 11.67 10.85
CA GLY A 233 -1.82 11.89 11.06
C GLY A 233 -2.18 13.37 11.17
N ILE A 234 -3.36 13.75 10.70
CA ILE A 234 -3.86 15.14 10.78
C ILE A 234 -4.44 15.38 12.17
N ILE A 235 -3.82 16.27 12.94
CA ILE A 235 -4.27 16.59 14.31
C ILE A 235 -4.99 17.93 14.43
N ARG A 236 -4.90 18.81 13.42
CA ARG A 236 -5.63 20.10 13.39
C ARG A 236 -5.82 20.56 11.94
N GLY A 237 -7.00 21.04 11.61
CA GLY A 237 -7.31 21.70 10.34
C GLY A 237 -6.77 23.14 10.26
N ASP A 238 -7.35 23.92 9.34
CA ASP A 238 -6.93 25.31 9.06
C ASP A 238 -7.14 26.25 10.25
N LYS A 239 -6.03 26.74 10.83
CA LYS A 239 -6.02 27.67 11.98
C LYS A 239 -6.59 29.06 11.65
N ASN A 240 -6.80 29.38 10.39
CA ASN A 240 -7.45 30.62 9.96
C ASN A 240 -8.96 30.47 9.75
N SER A 241 -9.49 29.24 9.86
CA SER A 241 -10.92 28.96 9.73
C SER A 241 -11.56 28.76 11.09
N LYS A 242 -12.60 29.54 11.40
CA LYS A 242 -13.35 29.47 12.66
C LYS A 242 -14.33 28.30 12.72
N ARG A 243 -13.82 27.12 12.37
CA ARG A 243 -14.51 25.84 12.28
C ARG A 243 -13.84 24.84 13.21
N ILE A 244 -14.65 23.95 13.78
CA ILE A 244 -14.22 22.92 14.73
C ILE A 244 -14.90 21.60 14.36
N ALA A 245 -14.17 20.49 14.41
CA ALA A 245 -14.77 19.17 14.30
C ALA A 245 -15.03 18.61 15.70
N LEU A 246 -16.28 18.24 15.98
CA LEU A 246 -16.62 17.43 17.15
C LEU A 246 -16.48 15.96 16.75
N VAL A 247 -15.62 15.25 17.46
CA VAL A 247 -15.28 13.85 17.21
C VAL A 247 -15.65 13.01 18.42
N PHE A 248 -16.37 11.93 18.18
CA PHE A 248 -16.75 10.96 19.19
C PHE A 248 -16.16 9.59 18.85
N THR A 249 -15.33 9.04 19.72
CA THR A 249 -14.86 7.65 19.58
C THR A 249 -15.68 6.70 20.43
N GLY A 250 -15.75 5.43 20.03
CA GLY A 250 -16.55 4.44 20.73
C GLY A 250 -16.15 2.99 20.46
N ASP A 251 -16.12 2.19 21.53
CA ASP A 251 -15.85 0.75 21.49
C ASP A 251 -16.93 -0.06 22.25
N GLU A 252 -16.80 -0.21 23.57
CA GLU A 252 -17.71 -1.07 24.35
C GLU A 252 -19.02 -0.37 24.75
N PHE A 253 -18.98 0.93 25.01
CA PHE A 253 -20.08 1.67 25.62
C PHE A 253 -20.66 2.75 24.70
N ALA A 254 -21.99 2.93 24.75
CA ALA A 254 -22.75 3.83 23.89
C ALA A 254 -23.84 4.63 24.65
N GLU A 255 -23.81 4.66 25.98
CA GLU A 255 -24.85 5.24 26.83
C GLU A 255 -25.09 6.74 26.59
N GLY A 256 -24.07 7.46 26.11
CA GLY A 256 -24.19 8.87 25.73
C GLY A 256 -24.80 9.10 24.35
N GLY A 257 -24.97 8.05 23.53
CA GLY A 257 -25.34 8.17 22.12
C GLY A 257 -26.62 8.97 21.88
N THR A 258 -27.69 8.70 22.63
CA THR A 258 -28.97 9.42 22.51
C THR A 258 -28.84 10.88 22.95
N VAL A 259 -28.20 11.13 24.11
CA VAL A 259 -27.98 12.48 24.65
C VAL A 259 -27.16 13.33 23.67
N ILE A 260 -26.11 12.73 23.09
CA ILE A 260 -25.27 13.37 22.08
C ILE A 260 -26.08 13.71 20.83
N ALA A 261 -26.82 12.74 20.28
CA ALA A 261 -27.59 12.93 19.07
C ALA A 261 -28.71 13.99 19.26
N ASP A 262 -29.36 14.02 20.43
CA ASP A 262 -30.38 15.02 20.76
C ASP A 262 -29.78 16.42 20.84
N ALA A 263 -28.64 16.59 21.52
CA ALA A 263 -27.96 17.88 21.60
C ALA A 263 -27.50 18.37 20.22
N LEU A 264 -26.89 17.51 19.41
CA LEU A 264 -26.47 17.85 18.04
C LEU A 264 -27.67 18.25 17.17
N ALA A 265 -28.79 17.53 17.27
CA ALA A 265 -30.02 17.86 16.54
C ALA A 265 -30.61 19.21 16.98
N LYS A 266 -30.69 19.46 18.29
CA LYS A 266 -31.15 20.74 18.87
C LYS A 266 -30.35 21.93 18.35
N HIS A 267 -29.04 21.79 18.23
CA HIS A 267 -28.14 22.84 17.72
C HIS A 267 -27.96 22.82 16.20
N LYS A 268 -28.58 21.87 15.49
CA LYS A 268 -28.46 21.67 14.03
C LYS A 268 -27.00 21.47 13.59
N VAL A 269 -26.21 20.80 14.41
CA VAL A 269 -24.79 20.52 14.16
C VAL A 269 -24.62 19.09 13.63
N LYS A 270 -23.67 18.92 12.72
CA LYS A 270 -23.17 17.61 12.29
C LYS A 270 -21.78 17.37 12.90
N ALA A 271 -21.54 16.13 13.27
CA ALA A 271 -20.34 15.68 14.00
C ALA A 271 -19.82 14.38 13.38
N SER A 272 -18.70 13.89 13.89
CA SER A 272 -18.02 12.70 13.35
C SER A 272 -17.87 11.64 14.43
N PHE A 273 -18.21 10.41 14.11
CA PHE A 273 -18.10 9.27 15.01
C PHE A 273 -17.14 8.26 14.40
N PHE A 274 -16.11 7.87 15.14
CA PHE A 274 -15.18 6.82 14.75
C PHE A 274 -15.40 5.64 15.70
N LEU A 275 -15.91 4.54 15.18
CA LEU A 275 -16.43 3.44 16.00
C LEU A 275 -15.70 2.14 15.64
N THR A 276 -15.45 1.31 16.65
CA THR A 276 -14.75 0.04 16.43
C THR A 276 -15.63 -0.94 15.65
N GLY A 277 -15.01 -1.93 15.04
CA GLY A 277 -15.75 -3.02 14.41
C GLY A 277 -16.64 -3.77 15.41
N ARG A 278 -16.17 -3.94 16.65
CA ARG A 278 -16.98 -4.45 17.76
C ARG A 278 -18.21 -3.59 18.01
N PHE A 279 -18.05 -2.27 18.08
CA PHE A 279 -19.15 -1.33 18.27
C PHE A 279 -20.20 -1.46 17.15
N TYR A 280 -19.77 -1.53 15.88
CA TYR A 280 -20.68 -1.70 14.74
C TYR A 280 -21.43 -3.05 14.75
N ARG A 281 -20.81 -4.11 15.25
CA ARG A 281 -21.43 -5.44 15.31
C ARG A 281 -22.37 -5.64 16.50
N ALA A 282 -22.21 -4.86 17.57
CA ALA A 282 -23.02 -4.96 18.78
C ALA A 282 -24.50 -4.63 18.47
N PRO A 283 -25.44 -5.60 18.62
CA PRO A 283 -26.85 -5.39 18.29
C PRO A 283 -27.51 -4.22 19.04
N GLU A 284 -27.13 -4.00 20.29
CA GLU A 284 -27.58 -2.91 21.15
C GLU A 284 -27.22 -1.52 20.61
N ASN A 285 -26.14 -1.41 19.82
CA ASN A 285 -25.68 -0.15 19.23
C ASN A 285 -26.35 0.13 17.87
N ARG A 286 -27.07 -0.84 17.30
CA ARG A 286 -27.62 -0.73 15.95
C ARG A 286 -28.52 0.50 15.77
N GLU A 287 -29.43 0.73 16.72
CA GLU A 287 -30.40 1.83 16.63
C GLU A 287 -29.71 3.19 16.64
N ILE A 288 -28.71 3.38 17.52
CA ILE A 288 -27.98 4.64 17.58
C ILE A 288 -27.14 4.85 16.31
N ILE A 289 -26.50 3.82 15.76
CA ILE A 289 -25.72 3.95 14.50
C ILE A 289 -26.63 4.35 13.33
N GLU A 290 -27.79 3.69 13.19
CA GLU A 290 -28.77 4.02 12.16
C GLU A 290 -29.30 5.46 12.31
N ARG A 291 -29.54 5.89 13.56
CA ARG A 291 -29.91 7.28 13.86
C ARG A 291 -28.81 8.25 13.45
N LEU A 292 -27.56 8.04 13.88
CA LEU A 292 -26.45 8.93 13.54
C LEU A 292 -26.24 9.04 12.03
N LYS A 293 -26.39 7.93 11.30
CA LYS A 293 -26.34 7.94 9.84
C LYS A 293 -27.48 8.75 9.23
N ARG A 294 -28.72 8.49 9.66
CA ARG A 294 -29.94 9.20 9.17
C ARG A 294 -29.85 10.70 9.43
N ASP A 295 -29.31 11.06 10.59
CA ASP A 295 -29.12 12.45 10.99
C ASP A 295 -27.92 13.09 10.28
N GLY A 296 -27.19 12.37 9.41
CA GLY A 296 -26.19 12.93 8.50
C GLY A 296 -24.80 13.12 9.10
N HIS A 297 -24.53 12.51 10.26
CA HIS A 297 -23.20 12.52 10.87
C HIS A 297 -22.19 11.72 10.04
N TYR A 298 -20.89 12.00 10.21
CA TYR A 298 -19.83 11.19 9.63
C TYR A 298 -19.64 9.93 10.49
N LEU A 299 -19.54 8.76 9.86
CA LEU A 299 -19.28 7.48 10.53
C LEU A 299 -18.01 6.88 9.93
N GLY A 300 -16.98 6.69 10.74
CA GLY A 300 -15.65 6.22 10.34
C GLY A 300 -15.17 4.99 11.13
N PRO A 301 -14.08 4.36 10.66
CA PRO A 301 -13.43 3.23 11.33
C PRO A 301 -12.51 3.67 12.48
N HIS A 302 -12.46 2.87 13.55
CA HIS A 302 -11.64 3.07 14.75
C HIS A 302 -10.94 1.80 15.26
N SER A 303 -10.38 0.97 14.35
CA SER A 303 -9.90 -0.40 14.61
C SER A 303 -11.05 -1.39 14.76
N ASP A 304 -10.87 -2.64 14.32
CA ASP A 304 -11.91 -3.65 14.46
C ASP A 304 -12.00 -4.16 15.89
N GLN A 305 -10.86 -4.59 16.43
CA GLN A 305 -10.72 -5.18 17.76
C GLN A 305 -10.14 -4.22 18.80
N HIS A 306 -10.07 -2.92 18.48
CA HIS A 306 -9.48 -1.89 19.33
C HIS A 306 -8.03 -2.22 19.69
N LEU A 307 -7.22 -2.54 18.68
CA LEU A 307 -5.83 -2.95 18.88
C LEU A 307 -4.94 -1.75 19.23
N LEU A 308 -4.01 -1.96 20.15
CA LEU A 308 -2.91 -1.03 20.37
C LEU A 308 -1.82 -1.27 19.33
N TYR A 309 -1.69 -0.37 18.35
CA TYR A 309 -0.73 -0.58 17.25
C TYR A 309 0.70 -0.16 17.56
N ALA A 310 0.91 0.79 18.47
CA ALA A 310 2.23 1.29 18.86
C ALA A 310 2.43 1.21 20.38
N ASP A 311 3.66 0.97 20.82
CA ASP A 311 3.98 0.84 22.24
C ASP A 311 3.76 2.17 22.98
N TRP A 312 3.26 2.09 24.21
CA TRP A 312 3.00 3.28 25.04
C TRP A 312 4.27 3.99 25.50
N ASN A 313 5.35 3.24 25.72
CA ASN A 313 6.60 3.77 26.24
C ASN A 313 7.58 4.14 25.11
N ASP A 314 7.50 3.45 23.98
CA ASP A 314 8.29 3.72 22.79
C ASP A 314 7.40 3.81 21.55
N ARG A 315 6.96 5.03 21.21
CA ARG A 315 6.05 5.27 20.08
C ARG A 315 6.63 4.80 18.74
N ASN A 316 7.95 4.63 18.61
CA ASN A 316 8.56 4.11 17.38
C ASN A 316 8.45 2.59 17.22
N LYS A 317 8.08 1.88 18.30
CA LYS A 317 7.90 0.44 18.29
C LYS A 317 6.46 0.08 17.92
N THR A 318 6.28 -0.44 16.72
CA THR A 318 5.02 -1.02 16.26
C THR A 318 4.81 -2.39 16.92
N LEU A 319 3.61 -2.63 17.45
CA LEU A 319 3.25 -3.84 18.18
C LEU A 319 2.56 -4.90 17.31
N VAL A 320 2.09 -4.50 16.13
CA VAL A 320 1.40 -5.37 15.18
C VAL A 320 2.20 -5.48 13.89
N THR A 321 2.02 -6.59 13.18
CA THR A 321 2.48 -6.74 11.80
C THR A 321 1.58 -5.94 10.84
N ARG A 322 2.07 -5.72 9.62
CA ARG A 322 1.29 -5.05 8.58
C ARG A 322 0.00 -5.81 8.26
N ASP A 323 0.06 -7.13 8.10
CA ASP A 323 -1.10 -7.96 7.80
C ASP A 323 -2.16 -7.92 8.92
N GLU A 324 -1.73 -7.87 10.19
CA GLU A 324 -2.64 -7.71 11.33
C GLU A 324 -3.32 -6.35 11.31
N PHE A 325 -2.58 -5.27 11.05
CA PHE A 325 -3.16 -3.93 10.90
C PHE A 325 -4.14 -3.85 9.72
N GLU A 326 -3.75 -4.33 8.53
CA GLU A 326 -4.59 -4.27 7.34
C GLU A 326 -5.87 -5.09 7.52
N ARG A 327 -5.77 -6.28 8.12
CA ARG A 327 -6.93 -7.11 8.45
C ARG A 327 -7.85 -6.43 9.47
N ASP A 328 -7.28 -5.87 10.53
CA ASP A 328 -8.07 -5.17 11.55
C ASP A 328 -8.80 -3.96 10.95
N LEU A 329 -8.17 -3.15 10.09
CA LEU A 329 -8.89 -2.06 9.42
C LEU A 329 -9.97 -2.59 8.44
N ASP A 330 -9.67 -3.64 7.67
CA ASP A 330 -10.61 -4.22 6.71
C ASP A 330 -11.83 -4.90 7.34
N ASP A 331 -11.67 -5.53 8.50
CA ASP A 331 -12.76 -6.12 9.27
C ASP A 331 -13.67 -5.03 9.86
N ASN A 332 -13.09 -3.91 10.32
CA ASN A 332 -13.86 -2.77 10.79
C ASN A 332 -14.70 -2.18 9.65
N LEU A 333 -14.08 -1.98 8.48
CA LEU A 333 -14.76 -1.51 7.28
C LEU A 333 -15.85 -2.47 6.82
N SER A 334 -15.67 -3.78 7.01
CA SER A 334 -16.67 -4.80 6.71
C SER A 334 -17.86 -4.72 7.66
N ALA A 335 -17.63 -4.45 8.95
CA ALA A 335 -18.68 -4.21 9.95
C ALA A 335 -19.53 -2.96 9.67
N MET A 336 -19.00 -1.99 8.93
CA MET A 336 -19.70 -0.77 8.53
C MET A 336 -20.66 -0.98 7.33
N ARG A 337 -20.42 -2.01 6.50
CA ARG A 337 -21.20 -2.27 5.27
C ARG A 337 -22.70 -2.51 5.50
N PRO A 338 -23.14 -3.27 6.53
CA PRO A 338 -24.56 -3.46 6.82
C PRO A 338 -25.34 -2.16 7.10
N PHE A 339 -24.64 -1.12 7.53
CA PHE A 339 -25.22 0.21 7.70
C PHE A 339 -25.19 1.04 6.42
N GLY A 340 -24.76 0.47 5.29
CA GLY A 340 -24.65 1.14 3.98
C GLY A 340 -23.56 2.20 3.95
N ILE A 341 -22.46 1.99 4.68
CA ILE A 341 -21.28 2.86 4.68
C ILE A 341 -20.17 2.10 3.94
N GLY A 342 -19.75 2.64 2.80
CA GLY A 342 -18.78 2.00 1.91
C GLY A 342 -17.51 2.83 1.74
N ARG A 343 -16.42 2.18 1.32
CA ARG A 343 -15.06 2.75 1.24
C ARG A 343 -14.97 4.08 0.47
N LYS A 344 -15.78 4.29 -0.56
CA LYS A 344 -15.75 5.50 -1.42
C LYS A 344 -16.03 6.82 -0.68
N ASN A 345 -16.63 6.79 0.51
CA ASN A 345 -17.12 7.99 1.22
C ASN A 345 -16.44 8.22 2.58
N ILE A 346 -15.42 7.44 2.95
CA ILE A 346 -14.77 7.49 4.27
C ILE A 346 -13.25 7.53 4.14
N PRO A 347 -12.65 8.68 3.77
CA PRO A 347 -11.21 8.77 3.54
C PRO A 347 -10.40 8.83 4.84
N PHE A 348 -11.05 8.90 6.01
CA PHE A 348 -10.39 9.08 7.29
C PHE A 348 -10.53 7.86 8.19
N PHE A 349 -9.43 7.55 8.87
CA PHE A 349 -9.30 6.54 9.91
C PHE A 349 -8.78 7.20 11.19
N LEU A 350 -9.30 6.80 12.35
CA LEU A 350 -8.81 7.26 13.64
C LEU A 350 -8.33 6.03 14.43
N PRO A 351 -7.04 5.86 14.72
CA PRO A 351 -6.52 4.68 15.42
C PRO A 351 -7.10 4.51 16.83
N ALA A 352 -7.32 3.27 17.27
CA ALA A 352 -7.71 2.97 18.65
C ALA A 352 -6.74 3.57 19.67
N TYR A 353 -7.28 3.94 20.83
CA TYR A 353 -6.55 4.66 21.89
C TYR A 353 -5.93 6.00 21.44
N GLU A 354 -6.33 6.50 20.27
CA GLU A 354 -5.76 7.68 19.64
C GLU A 354 -4.23 7.56 19.49
N TRP A 355 -3.69 6.34 19.40
CA TRP A 355 -2.26 6.06 19.48
C TRP A 355 -1.75 5.31 18.26
N TYR A 356 -0.69 5.85 17.66
CA TYR A 356 -0.15 5.42 16.37
C TYR A 356 1.24 6.03 16.16
N ASN A 357 1.94 5.58 15.13
CA ASN A 357 3.25 6.07 14.72
C ASN A 357 3.33 6.25 13.20
N ASP A 358 4.48 6.68 12.69
CA ASP A 358 4.68 6.93 11.26
C ASP A 358 4.41 5.69 10.40
N GLN A 359 4.80 4.50 10.88
CA GLN A 359 4.58 3.25 10.16
C GLN A 359 3.09 2.91 10.01
N ILE A 360 2.29 3.13 11.06
CA ILE A 360 0.83 2.95 11.00
C ILE A 360 0.18 3.98 10.07
N SER A 361 0.64 5.24 10.09
CA SER A 361 0.19 6.25 9.12
C SER A 361 0.50 5.86 7.68
N GLU A 362 1.67 5.28 7.43
CA GLU A 362 2.06 4.80 6.10
C GLU A 362 1.19 3.63 5.64
N TRP A 363 0.92 2.65 6.52
CA TRP A 363 0.06 1.52 6.18
C TRP A 363 -1.38 1.96 5.93
N ALA A 364 -1.93 2.86 6.76
CA ALA A 364 -3.25 3.44 6.53
C ALA A 364 -3.31 4.17 5.16
N SER A 365 -2.27 4.95 4.83
CA SER A 365 -2.18 5.65 3.56
C SER A 365 -2.08 4.69 2.37
N ALA A 366 -1.36 3.57 2.50
CA ALA A 366 -1.27 2.54 1.47
C ALA A 366 -2.62 1.87 1.21
N MET A 367 -3.48 1.79 2.22
CA MET A 367 -4.87 1.34 2.10
C MET A 367 -5.84 2.42 1.58
N GLY A 368 -5.35 3.64 1.32
CA GLY A 368 -6.15 4.76 0.83
C GLY A 368 -6.84 5.59 1.93
N TYR A 369 -6.39 5.47 3.19
CA TYR A 369 -6.93 6.19 4.34
C TYR A 369 -5.93 7.21 4.89
N ARG A 370 -6.46 8.34 5.39
CA ARG A 370 -5.69 9.33 6.14
C ARG A 370 -5.99 9.18 7.62
N ILE A 371 -4.94 9.10 8.43
CA ILE A 371 -5.11 9.18 9.87
C ILE A 371 -5.54 10.60 10.25
N VAL A 372 -6.59 10.68 11.06
CA VAL A 372 -6.98 11.89 11.78
C VAL A 372 -6.92 11.61 13.27
N ASN A 373 -6.60 12.63 14.06
CA ASN A 373 -6.61 12.51 15.51
C ASN A 373 -6.95 13.86 16.16
N PHE A 374 -7.18 13.89 17.47
CA PHE A 374 -7.55 15.09 18.20
C PHE A 374 -6.41 16.12 18.26
N THR A 375 -6.78 17.38 18.38
CA THR A 375 -5.81 18.44 18.65
C THR A 375 -5.47 18.41 20.14
N PRO A 376 -4.19 18.28 20.54
CA PRO A 376 -3.82 18.19 21.95
C PRO A 376 -4.00 19.53 22.68
N GLY A 377 -4.22 19.46 24.00
CA GLY A 377 -4.15 20.60 24.92
C GLY A 377 -5.41 20.88 25.75
N THR A 378 -6.60 20.49 25.28
CA THR A 378 -7.86 20.66 26.03
C THR A 378 -8.09 19.56 27.06
N ARG A 379 -7.45 18.40 26.87
CA ARG A 379 -7.68 17.14 27.60
C ARG A 379 -9.14 16.68 27.57
N SER A 380 -9.89 17.06 26.53
CA SER A 380 -11.30 16.66 26.38
C SER A 380 -11.46 15.15 26.25
N ASN A 381 -10.46 14.49 25.67
CA ASN A 381 -10.40 13.05 25.54
C ASN A 381 -10.22 12.32 26.88
N ALA A 382 -10.00 13.02 28.00
CA ALA A 382 -9.91 12.36 29.31
C ALA A 382 -11.29 11.98 29.89
N ASP A 383 -12.38 12.19 29.15
CA ASP A 383 -13.74 11.83 29.57
C ASP A 383 -13.99 10.31 29.64
N TYR A 384 -13.05 9.49 29.15
CA TYR A 384 -13.05 8.04 29.39
C TYR A 384 -12.60 7.65 30.82
N THR A 385 -11.88 8.53 31.53
CA THR A 385 -11.28 8.19 32.84
C THR A 385 -12.35 7.90 33.88
N THR A 386 -12.23 6.82 34.63
CA THR A 386 -13.20 6.43 35.67
C THR A 386 -12.96 7.19 36.98
N ASP A 387 -13.98 7.23 37.86
CA ASP A 387 -13.94 8.02 39.09
C ASP A 387 -12.77 7.65 40.04
N ASP A 388 -12.26 6.41 39.95
CA ASP A 388 -11.15 5.90 40.76
C ASP A 388 -9.76 6.13 40.12
N ASP A 389 -9.70 6.62 38.88
CA ASP A 389 -8.44 6.80 38.16
C ASP A 389 -7.65 8.00 38.69
N LYS A 390 -6.33 7.83 38.86
CA LYS A 390 -5.44 8.90 39.35
C LYS A 390 -5.42 10.13 38.45
N ASN A 391 -5.70 9.94 37.17
CA ASN A 391 -5.74 10.98 36.14
C ASN A 391 -7.17 11.44 35.80
N TYR A 392 -8.17 11.09 36.63
CA TYR A 392 -9.55 11.54 36.50
C TYR A 392 -9.66 13.06 36.31
N ILE A 393 -10.53 13.47 35.39
CA ILE A 393 -10.92 14.88 35.20
C ILE A 393 -12.45 14.93 35.12
N SER A 394 -13.09 15.76 35.95
CA SER A 394 -14.54 15.96 35.90
C SER A 394 -14.99 16.64 34.59
N GLY A 395 -16.27 16.48 34.23
CA GLY A 395 -16.85 17.09 33.04
C GLY A 395 -16.80 18.62 33.09
N GLU A 396 -17.02 19.20 34.27
CA GLU A 396 -16.85 20.64 34.52
C GLU A 396 -15.38 21.09 34.32
N ALA A 397 -14.42 20.31 34.80
CA ALA A 397 -13.00 20.63 34.62
C ALA A 397 -12.57 20.49 33.15
N ILE A 398 -13.09 19.50 32.41
CA ILE A 398 -12.89 19.39 30.96
C ILE A 398 -13.47 20.63 30.26
N MET A 399 -14.70 21.02 30.58
CA MET A 399 -15.34 22.21 30.02
C MET A 399 -14.51 23.48 30.29
N THR A 400 -14.00 23.62 31.51
CA THR A 400 -13.12 24.72 31.89
C THR A 400 -11.82 24.73 31.07
N GLN A 401 -11.17 23.58 30.91
CA GLN A 401 -9.93 23.48 30.14
C GLN A 401 -10.13 23.77 28.65
N ILE A 402 -11.27 23.40 28.07
CA ILE A 402 -11.64 23.79 26.70
C ILE A 402 -11.73 25.32 26.59
N LYS A 403 -12.45 25.97 27.51
CA LYS A 403 -12.61 27.43 27.55
C LYS A 403 -11.28 28.16 27.76
N GLU A 404 -10.43 27.63 28.64
CA GLU A 404 -9.10 28.19 28.89
C GLU A 404 -8.15 28.05 27.70
N TYR A 405 -8.14 26.90 27.03
CA TYR A 405 -7.34 26.70 25.83
C TYR A 405 -7.76 27.69 24.75
N GLU A 406 -9.07 27.84 24.51
CA GLU A 406 -9.61 28.78 23.54
C GLU A 406 -9.18 30.23 23.80
N ALA A 407 -9.09 30.63 25.06
CA ALA A 407 -8.67 31.97 25.45
C ALA A 407 -7.14 32.19 25.36
N LYS A 408 -6.33 31.14 25.53
CA LYS A 408 -4.87 31.22 25.59
C LYS A 408 -4.20 31.02 24.23
N ASP A 409 -4.72 30.13 23.38
CA ASP A 409 -4.15 29.86 22.06
C ASP A 409 -4.43 31.04 21.11
N PRO A 410 -3.43 31.56 20.37
CA PRO A 410 -3.62 32.71 19.47
C PRO A 410 -4.59 32.44 18.32
N HIS A 411 -4.89 31.17 18.02
CA HIS A 411 -5.87 30.75 17.03
C HIS A 411 -7.15 30.19 17.68
N GLY A 412 -7.27 30.25 19.01
CA GLY A 412 -8.37 29.65 19.77
C GLY A 412 -8.63 28.20 19.36
N LEU A 413 -9.88 27.87 19.05
CA LEU A 413 -10.30 26.55 18.55
C LEU A 413 -10.46 26.50 17.03
N ASN A 414 -9.83 27.41 16.28
CA ASN A 414 -9.86 27.36 14.81
C ASN A 414 -9.16 26.09 14.31
N GLY A 415 -9.82 25.39 13.38
CA GLY A 415 -9.32 24.13 12.82
C GLY A 415 -9.29 22.97 13.83
N PHE A 416 -9.84 23.14 15.03
CA PHE A 416 -9.63 22.19 16.12
C PHE A 416 -10.39 20.88 15.90
N ILE A 417 -9.79 19.75 16.24
CA ILE A 417 -10.44 18.44 16.28
C ILE A 417 -10.63 18.10 17.75
N LEU A 418 -11.84 18.34 18.26
CA LEU A 418 -12.17 18.15 19.68
C LEU A 418 -12.76 16.76 19.86
N LEU A 419 -12.04 15.89 20.55
CA LEU A 419 -12.42 14.49 20.76
C LEU A 419 -12.94 14.25 22.17
N THR A 420 -14.02 13.49 22.26
CA THR A 420 -14.62 12.91 23.46
C THR A 420 -15.15 11.52 23.11
N HIS A 421 -15.75 10.81 24.05
CA HIS A 421 -16.25 9.45 23.82
C HIS A 421 -17.79 9.42 23.74
N ILE A 422 -18.34 8.52 22.93
CA ILE A 422 -19.80 8.30 22.85
C ILE A 422 -20.34 7.62 24.12
N GLY A 423 -19.48 6.91 24.84
CA GLY A 423 -19.76 6.27 26.11
C GLY A 423 -18.48 6.09 26.92
N SER A 424 -18.59 6.12 28.25
CA SER A 424 -17.46 6.00 29.18
C SER A 424 -17.67 4.91 30.23
N GLY A 425 -18.79 4.18 30.14
CA GLY A 425 -19.07 3.02 30.98
C GLY A 425 -19.53 3.37 32.40
N PRO A 426 -20.12 2.41 33.12
CA PRO A 426 -20.83 2.67 34.38
C PRO A 426 -19.93 3.18 35.52
N LYS A 427 -18.61 3.01 35.43
CA LYS A 427 -17.64 3.48 36.45
C LYS A 427 -17.30 4.97 36.36
N ARG A 428 -17.74 5.63 35.28
CA ARG A 428 -17.70 7.09 35.17
C ARG A 428 -19.07 7.64 35.56
N THR A 429 -19.21 8.26 36.72
CA THR A 429 -20.52 8.80 37.13
C THR A 429 -20.80 10.18 36.52
N ASP A 430 -19.75 10.99 36.36
CA ASP A 430 -19.82 12.34 35.79
C ASP A 430 -19.63 12.31 34.26
N LYS A 431 -20.72 12.23 33.51
CA LYS A 431 -20.68 12.03 32.05
C LYS A 431 -20.45 13.34 31.30
N PHE A 432 -19.34 13.45 30.57
CA PHE A 432 -19.08 14.66 29.78
C PHE A 432 -20.13 14.92 28.68
N HIS A 433 -20.79 13.87 28.16
CA HIS A 433 -21.85 14.06 27.18
C HIS A 433 -23.05 14.86 27.71
N ASP A 434 -23.25 14.95 29.02
CA ASP A 434 -24.27 15.81 29.64
C ASP A 434 -23.93 17.30 29.52
N HIS A 435 -22.65 17.64 29.31
CA HIS A 435 -22.19 19.02 29.07
C HIS A 435 -22.23 19.43 27.59
N LEU A 436 -22.61 18.53 26.67
CA LEU A 436 -22.53 18.81 25.23
C LEU A 436 -23.46 19.98 24.81
N ASP A 437 -24.64 20.09 25.41
CA ASP A 437 -25.55 21.22 25.13
C ASP A 437 -24.95 22.57 25.54
N GLU A 438 -24.27 22.60 26.69
CA GLU A 438 -23.52 23.78 27.16
C GLU A 438 -22.36 24.10 26.22
N LEU A 439 -21.62 23.07 25.78
CA LEU A 439 -20.46 23.21 24.89
C LEU A 439 -20.89 23.81 23.54
N LEU A 440 -21.95 23.28 22.95
CA LEU A 440 -22.49 23.77 21.67
C LEU A 440 -23.00 25.21 21.79
N SER A 441 -23.69 25.53 22.89
CA SER A 441 -24.15 26.90 23.18
C SER A 441 -22.98 27.87 23.32
N TRP A 442 -21.94 27.46 24.03
CA TRP A 442 -20.74 28.27 24.24
C TRP A 442 -19.96 28.47 22.93
N LEU A 443 -19.70 27.40 22.15
CA LEU A 443 -19.06 27.48 20.84
C LEU A 443 -19.80 28.44 19.90
N ARG A 444 -21.14 28.39 19.90
CA ARG A 444 -21.98 29.30 19.12
C ARG A 444 -21.82 30.74 19.59
N SER A 445 -21.81 31.01 20.90
CA SER A 445 -21.61 32.36 21.43
C SER A 445 -20.21 32.93 21.08
N LYS A 446 -19.23 32.05 20.89
CA LYS A 446 -17.89 32.37 20.41
C LYS A 446 -17.77 32.47 18.89
N ASN A 447 -18.86 32.24 18.13
CA ASN A 447 -18.90 32.20 16.67
C ASN A 447 -18.05 31.08 16.03
N TYR A 448 -17.87 29.95 16.71
CA TYR A 448 -17.34 28.75 16.06
C TYR A 448 -18.43 28.04 15.27
N ALA A 449 -18.06 27.47 14.13
CA ALA A 449 -18.93 26.60 13.34
C ALA A 449 -18.52 25.13 13.50
N PRO A 450 -19.25 24.34 14.31
CA PRO A 450 -19.06 22.90 14.38
C PRO A 450 -19.41 22.22 13.06
N VAL A 451 -18.51 21.38 12.54
CA VAL A 451 -18.64 20.70 11.26
C VAL A 451 -18.15 19.25 11.34
N ARG A 452 -18.46 18.44 10.33
CA ARG A 452 -17.90 17.09 10.22
C ARG A 452 -16.41 17.14 9.87
N ILE A 453 -15.68 16.08 10.19
CA ILE A 453 -14.24 15.96 9.95
C ILE A 453 -13.91 16.09 8.45
N ASP A 454 -14.73 15.49 7.60
CA ASP A 454 -14.59 15.57 6.15
C ASP A 454 -14.88 16.95 5.59
N GLU A 455 -15.58 17.81 6.33
CA GLU A 455 -15.78 19.20 5.93
C GLU A 455 -14.72 20.13 6.50
N LEU A 456 -14.19 19.84 7.70
CA LEU A 456 -13.09 20.57 8.31
C LEU A 456 -11.82 20.46 7.45
N LEU A 457 -11.59 19.27 6.89
CA LEU A 457 -10.36 18.91 6.16
C LEU A 457 -10.48 19.02 4.62
N LYS A 458 -11.43 19.82 4.15
CA LYS A 458 -11.58 20.16 2.71
C LYS A 458 -10.53 21.13 2.18
#